data_AF-A0A953DXP9-F1
#
_entry.id   AF-A0A953DXP9-F1
#
_cell.length_a   1.000
_cell.length_b   1.000
_cell.length_c   1.000
_cell.angle_alpha   90.00
_cell.angle_beta   90.00
_cell.angle_gamma   90.00
#
_symmetry.space_group_name_H-M   'P 1'
#
loop_
_entity.id
_entity.type
_entity.pdbx_description
1 polymer ?
#
loop_
_entity_poly.entity_id
_entity_poly.type
_entity_poly.pdbx_seq_one_letter_code
_entity_poly.pdbx_strand_id
1 'polypeptide(L)'
;IVRLYKVLRRKGRTALLVDLTVPPQQGAVAIDCFGLKTSVTSAHAWLHERTGAPIIPAHCEPLPGGRWRLIFHPKIKAAPGMTHQEIAQRCWDSFEPYVRQNPAPWLWMYKHWRYLPANPERRYPFYANFYRPFQEMLARDNATSSVEG
;
A
#
# COMPACT_ATOMS: atom_id res chain seq x y z
N ILE A 1 -14.15 0.50 -7.00
CA ILE A 1 -13.51 -0.70 -7.57
C ILE A 1 -14.14 -1.17 -8.90
N VAL A 2 -15.47 -1.34 -9.01
CA VAL A 2 -16.15 -1.94 -10.18
C VAL A 2 -15.83 -1.28 -11.52
N ARG A 3 -15.77 0.07 -11.57
CA ARG A 3 -15.40 0.79 -12.80
C ARG A 3 -13.97 0.47 -13.25
N LEU A 4 -13.01 0.44 -12.33
CA LEU A 4 -11.62 0.10 -12.61
C LEU A 4 -11.50 -1.31 -13.18
N TYR A 5 -12.18 -2.28 -12.56
CA TYR A 5 -12.26 -3.66 -13.05
C TYR A 5 -12.77 -3.75 -14.49
N LYS A 6 -13.89 -3.06 -14.80
CA LYS A 6 -14.47 -3.04 -16.15
C LYS A 6 -13.50 -2.46 -17.18
N VAL A 7 -12.76 -1.40 -16.82
CA VAL A 7 -11.74 -0.80 -17.70
C VAL A 7 -10.63 -1.80 -18.00
N LEU A 8 -10.07 -2.46 -16.98
CA LEU A 8 -9.00 -3.45 -17.15
C LEU A 8 -9.46 -4.67 -17.97
N ARG A 9 -10.69 -5.16 -17.78
CA ARG A 9 -11.27 -6.25 -18.59
C ARG A 9 -11.42 -5.88 -20.07
N ARG A 10 -11.50 -4.59 -20.39
CA ARG A 10 -11.51 -4.06 -21.77
C ARG A 10 -10.11 -3.71 -22.27
N LYS A 11 -9.05 -4.22 -21.63
CA LYS A 11 -7.64 -3.92 -21.93
C LYS A 11 -7.27 -2.43 -21.82
N GLY A 12 -8.05 -1.68 -21.04
CA GLY A 12 -7.73 -0.29 -20.68
C GLY A 12 -6.67 -0.20 -19.59
N ARG A 13 -6.41 1.03 -19.12
CA ARG A 13 -5.41 1.34 -18.09
C ARG A 13 -6.06 2.11 -16.94
N THR A 14 -5.60 1.89 -15.72
CA THR A 14 -6.09 2.56 -14.52
C THR A 14 -4.92 2.96 -13.64
N ALA A 15 -5.08 4.03 -12.87
CA ALA A 15 -4.12 4.46 -11.84
C ALA A 15 -4.82 4.53 -10.49
N LEU A 16 -4.09 4.23 -9.41
CA LEU A 16 -4.55 4.31 -8.02
C LEU A 16 -3.44 4.90 -7.15
N LEU A 17 -3.82 5.73 -6.18
CA LEU A 17 -2.95 6.05 -5.05
C LEU A 17 -3.10 4.95 -4.00
N VAL A 18 -1.99 4.38 -3.56
CA VAL A 18 -1.96 3.19 -2.69
C VAL A 18 -1.21 3.43 -1.37
N ASP A 19 -0.70 4.65 -1.17
CA ASP A 19 0.11 5.09 -0.02
C ASP A 19 -0.71 5.80 1.07
N LEU A 20 -2.03 5.87 0.89
CA LEU A 20 -2.97 6.47 1.86
C LEU A 20 -3.61 5.43 2.76
N THR A 21 -3.97 5.87 3.96
CA THR A 21 -4.63 5.01 4.95
C THR A 21 -6.07 4.73 4.55
N VAL A 22 -6.45 3.45 4.53
CA VAL A 22 -7.82 3.01 4.33
C VAL A 22 -8.35 2.41 5.65
N PRO A 23 -9.63 2.61 6.01
CA PRO A 23 -10.21 1.90 7.15
C PRO A 23 -10.09 0.37 6.97
N PRO A 24 -9.63 -0.39 7.99
CA PRO A 24 -9.45 -1.85 7.95
C PRO A 24 -10.64 -2.64 7.37
N GLN A 25 -11.86 -2.15 7.55
CA GLN A 25 -13.09 -2.79 7.08
C GLN A 25 -13.39 -2.53 5.60
N GLN A 26 -12.63 -1.69 4.91
CA GLN A 26 -12.90 -1.24 3.53
C GLN A 26 -11.91 -1.82 2.50
N GLY A 27 -11.70 -3.13 2.52
CA GLY A 27 -10.80 -3.79 1.55
C GLY A 27 -9.36 -3.29 1.71
N ALA A 28 -8.88 -3.36 2.95
CA ALA A 28 -7.54 -2.96 3.33
C ALA A 28 -6.73 -4.15 3.86
N VAL A 29 -5.41 -3.99 3.81
CA VAL A 29 -4.40 -4.92 4.33
C VAL A 29 -3.37 -4.15 5.16
N ALA A 30 -2.72 -4.82 6.10
CA ALA A 30 -1.65 -4.21 6.87
C ALA A 30 -0.28 -4.39 6.18
N ILE A 31 0.46 -3.30 6.02
CA ILE A 31 1.84 -3.34 5.51
C ILE A 31 2.79 -2.68 6.52
N ASP A 32 4.07 -3.02 6.44
CA ASP A 32 5.17 -2.29 7.06
C ASP A 32 5.54 -1.08 6.21
N CYS A 33 5.39 0.10 6.79
CA CYS A 33 5.70 1.39 6.21
C CYS A 33 6.72 2.10 7.10
N PHE A 34 7.97 2.21 6.63
CA PHE A 34 9.11 2.67 7.43
C PHE A 34 9.29 1.88 8.75
N GLY A 35 8.89 0.60 8.75
CA GLY A 35 8.92 -0.29 9.92
C GLY A 35 7.81 -0.03 10.95
N LEU A 36 6.77 0.72 10.59
CA LEU A 36 5.53 0.83 11.36
C LEU A 36 4.38 0.22 10.54
N LYS A 37 3.46 -0.48 11.20
CA LYS A 37 2.28 -1.03 10.53
C LYS A 37 1.32 0.08 10.12
N THR A 38 0.78 0.00 8.91
CA THR A 38 -0.30 0.87 8.45
C THR A 38 -1.30 0.10 7.58
N SER A 39 -2.54 0.60 7.51
CA SER A 39 -3.63 -0.01 6.74
C SER A 39 -3.75 0.66 5.37
N VAL A 40 -3.49 -0.08 4.30
CA VAL A 40 -3.53 0.42 2.92
C VAL A 40 -4.54 -0.36 2.07
N THR A 41 -4.93 0.19 0.93
CA THR A 41 -5.84 -0.50 0.02
C THR A 41 -5.22 -1.76 -0.59
N SER A 42 -5.99 -2.86 -0.64
CA SER A 42 -5.63 -4.05 -1.42
C SER A 42 -6.17 -4.02 -2.85
N ALA A 43 -6.79 -2.91 -3.28
CA ALA A 43 -7.48 -2.82 -4.56
C ALA A 43 -6.61 -3.15 -5.77
N HIS A 44 -5.33 -2.75 -5.76
CA HIS A 44 -4.40 -3.02 -6.86
C HIS A 44 -4.05 -4.51 -6.95
N ALA A 45 -3.86 -5.19 -5.80
CA ALA A 45 -3.63 -6.63 -5.74
C ALA A 45 -4.86 -7.41 -6.21
N TRP A 46 -6.05 -7.03 -5.75
CA TRP A 46 -7.32 -7.63 -6.18
C TRP A 46 -7.56 -7.44 -7.69
N LEU A 47 -7.30 -6.25 -8.23
CA LEU A 47 -7.44 -5.99 -9.67
C LEU A 47 -6.46 -6.83 -10.49
N HIS A 48 -5.21 -6.96 -10.03
CA HIS A 48 -4.21 -7.82 -10.64
C HIS A 48 -4.67 -9.28 -10.68
N GLU A 49 -5.07 -9.84 -9.53
CA GLU A 49 -5.57 -11.21 -9.42
C GLU A 49 -6.76 -11.46 -10.37
N ARG A 50 -7.72 -10.54 -10.41
CA ARG A 50 -8.96 -10.73 -11.20
C ARG A 50 -8.80 -10.53 -12.70
N THR A 51 -7.77 -9.83 -13.13
CA THR A 51 -7.63 -9.41 -14.53
C THR A 51 -6.34 -9.86 -15.20
N GLY A 52 -5.34 -10.29 -14.43
CA GLY A 52 -3.98 -10.54 -14.91
C GLY A 52 -3.22 -9.27 -15.31
N ALA A 53 -3.80 -8.08 -15.13
CA ALA A 53 -3.14 -6.82 -15.49
C ALA A 53 -1.88 -6.59 -14.65
N PRO A 54 -0.74 -6.21 -15.26
CA PRO A 54 0.49 -5.99 -14.50
C PRO A 54 0.37 -4.75 -13.61
N ILE A 55 0.99 -4.81 -12.43
CA ILE A 55 1.12 -3.67 -11.52
C ILE A 55 2.44 -2.97 -11.81
N ILE A 56 2.38 -1.72 -12.24
CA ILE A 56 3.54 -0.86 -12.51
C ILE A 56 3.55 0.25 -11.46
N PRO A 57 4.47 0.21 -10.46
CA PRO A 57 4.62 1.32 -9.52
C PRO A 57 5.10 2.57 -10.25
N ALA A 58 4.65 3.72 -9.77
CA ALA A 58 5.13 5.00 -10.27
C ALA A 58 5.14 6.02 -9.14
N HIS A 59 6.06 6.98 -9.22
CA HIS A 59 6.09 8.12 -8.31
C HIS A 59 6.40 9.42 -9.05
N CYS A 60 6.13 10.54 -8.38
CA CYS A 60 6.36 11.87 -8.93
C CYS A 60 7.50 12.56 -8.19
N GLU A 61 8.43 13.15 -8.93
CA GLU A 61 9.48 14.01 -8.41
C GLU A 61 9.24 15.47 -8.81
N PRO A 62 9.31 16.44 -7.89
CA PRO A 62 9.24 17.84 -8.25
C PRO A 62 10.52 18.29 -8.98
N LEU A 63 10.36 19.16 -9.97
CA LEU A 63 11.44 19.81 -10.72
C LEU A 63 11.37 21.34 -10.54
N PRO A 64 12.46 22.07 -10.81
CA PRO A 64 12.43 23.53 -10.83
C PRO A 64 11.36 24.08 -11.77
N GLY A 65 10.75 25.21 -11.36
CA GLY A 65 9.71 25.90 -12.11
C GLY A 65 8.32 25.25 -12.02
N GLY A 66 8.03 24.53 -10.93
CA GLY A 66 6.70 23.93 -10.69
C GLY A 66 6.39 22.73 -11.59
N ARG A 67 7.39 22.21 -12.30
CA ARG A 67 7.26 21.02 -13.14
C ARG A 67 7.39 19.76 -12.30
N TRP A 68 6.92 18.64 -12.86
CA TRP A 68 6.97 17.33 -12.22
C TRP A 68 7.43 16.27 -13.20
N ARG A 69 8.19 15.30 -12.71
CA ARG A 69 8.60 14.11 -13.44
C ARG A 69 7.85 12.91 -12.88
N LEU A 70 7.13 12.20 -13.74
CA LEU A 70 6.54 10.90 -13.41
C LEU A 70 7.52 9.80 -13.80
N ILE A 71 7.92 8.99 -12.82
CA ILE A 71 8.87 7.88 -13.00
C ILE A 71 8.10 6.57 -12.83
N PHE A 72 8.13 5.74 -13.86
CA PHE A 72 7.59 4.38 -13.84
C PHE A 72 8.69 3.38 -13.50
N HIS A 73 8.36 2.43 -12.64
CA HIS A 73 9.28 1.41 -12.14
C HIS A 73 9.03 0.05 -12.78
N PRO A 74 9.96 -0.91 -12.65
CA PRO A 74 9.72 -2.29 -13.06
C PRO A 74 8.43 -2.84 -12.46
N LYS A 75 7.73 -3.67 -13.25
CA LYS A 75 6.50 -4.31 -12.79
C LYS A 75 6.73 -5.11 -11.51
N ILE A 76 5.77 -5.07 -10.59
CA ILE A 76 5.80 -5.94 -9.41
C ILE A 76 5.68 -7.39 -9.89
N LYS A 77 6.62 -8.22 -9.43
CA LYS A 77 6.58 -9.67 -9.66
C LYS A 77 5.66 -10.29 -8.62
N ALA A 78 4.45 -10.67 -9.01
CA ALA A 78 3.54 -11.47 -8.19
C ALA A 78 3.67 -12.93 -8.61
N ALA A 79 4.07 -13.80 -7.68
CA ALA A 79 4.08 -15.24 -7.91
C ALA A 79 2.68 -15.82 -7.66
N PRO A 80 2.34 -16.97 -8.28
CA PRO A 80 1.13 -17.70 -7.91
C PRO A 80 1.07 -17.95 -6.40
N GLY A 81 -0.09 -17.75 -5.80
CA GLY A 81 -0.30 -17.94 -4.35
C GLY A 81 -0.01 -16.72 -3.47
N MET A 82 0.59 -15.65 -4.00
CA MET A 82 0.82 -14.45 -3.18
C MET A 82 -0.50 -13.81 -2.73
N THR A 83 -0.57 -13.55 -1.43
CA THR A 83 -1.68 -12.86 -0.79
C THR A 83 -1.75 -11.40 -1.25
N HIS A 84 -2.93 -10.78 -1.10
CA HIS A 84 -3.07 -9.36 -1.42
C HIS A 84 -2.19 -8.46 -0.55
N GLN A 85 -1.89 -8.90 0.68
CA GLN A 85 -1.02 -8.20 1.60
C GLN A 85 0.43 -8.20 1.10
N GLU A 86 0.96 -9.35 0.67
CA GLU A 86 2.32 -9.45 0.14
C GLU A 86 2.51 -8.61 -1.12
N ILE A 87 1.51 -8.58 -2.01
CA ILE A 87 1.54 -7.74 -3.20
C ILE A 87 1.56 -6.25 -2.80
N ALA A 88 0.74 -5.85 -1.84
CA ALA A 88 0.73 -4.48 -1.33
C ALA A 88 2.05 -4.10 -0.64
N GLN A 89 2.63 -5.01 0.15
CA GLN A 89 3.93 -4.83 0.77
C GLN A 89 5.02 -4.64 -0.29
N ARG A 90 5.07 -5.48 -1.33
CA ARG A 90 6.03 -5.33 -2.44
C ARG A 90 5.89 -4.01 -3.18
N CYS A 91 4.66 -3.53 -3.36
CA CYS A 91 4.44 -2.20 -3.95
C CYS A 91 5.07 -1.12 -3.07
N TRP A 92 4.84 -1.19 -1.77
CA TRP A 92 5.43 -0.25 -0.82
C TRP A 92 6.95 -0.37 -0.73
N ASP A 93 7.52 -1.56 -0.65
CA ASP A 93 8.97 -1.81 -0.60
C ASP A 93 9.68 -1.26 -1.85
N SER A 94 9.00 -1.28 -3.00
CA SER A 94 9.51 -0.66 -4.23
C SER A 94 9.53 0.87 -4.17
N PHE A 95 8.67 1.48 -3.35
CA PHE A 95 8.49 2.92 -3.25
C PHE A 95 9.28 3.55 -2.09
N GLU A 96 9.35 2.87 -0.94
CA GLU A 96 9.99 3.37 0.29
C GLU A 96 11.41 3.95 0.06
N PRO A 97 12.30 3.32 -0.75
CA PRO A 97 13.64 3.85 -0.98
C PRO A 97 13.65 5.26 -1.58
N TYR A 98 12.68 5.61 -2.43
CA TYR A 98 12.60 6.92 -3.07
C TYR A 98 12.20 8.01 -2.07
N VAL A 99 11.26 7.70 -1.18
CA VAL A 99 10.90 8.61 -0.09
C VAL A 99 12.05 8.73 0.92
N ARG A 100 12.80 7.65 1.19
CA ARG A 100 14.02 7.73 2.02
C ARG A 100 15.09 8.63 1.41
N GLN A 101 15.26 8.56 0.08
CA GLN A 101 16.24 9.36 -0.65
C GLN A 101 15.87 10.85 -0.68
N ASN A 102 14.59 11.16 -0.95
CA ASN A 102 14.08 12.53 -0.93
C ASN A 102 12.72 12.55 -0.22
N PRO A 103 12.69 12.79 1.11
CA PRO A 103 11.45 12.72 1.86
C PRO A 103 10.53 13.90 1.60
N ALA A 104 11.06 15.08 1.24
CA ALA A 104 10.31 16.33 1.16
C ALA A 104 9.00 16.28 0.33
N PRO A 105 8.93 15.58 -0.82
CA PRO A 105 7.73 15.57 -1.65
C PRO A 105 6.59 14.68 -1.14
N TRP A 106 6.86 13.76 -0.20
CA TRP A 106 5.80 12.91 0.33
C TRP A 106 4.89 13.72 1.28
N LEU A 107 3.59 13.39 1.29
CA LEU A 107 2.58 14.17 1.99
C LEU A 107 2.58 13.93 3.51
N TRP A 108 3.69 14.27 4.20
CA TRP A 108 3.90 14.03 5.63
C TRP A 108 2.83 14.62 6.56
N MET A 109 2.11 15.64 6.11
CA MET A 109 0.96 16.21 6.84
C MET A 109 -0.22 15.24 6.95
N TYR A 110 -0.27 14.22 6.09
CA TYR A 110 -1.27 13.16 6.15
C TYR A 110 -0.94 12.19 7.30
N LYS A 111 -1.97 11.78 8.04
CA LYS A 111 -1.85 10.83 9.16
C LYS A 111 -1.72 9.38 8.65
N HIS A 112 -0.57 9.05 8.08
CA HIS A 112 -0.26 7.73 7.51
C HIS A 112 -0.35 6.61 8.57
N TRP A 113 0.02 6.88 9.82
CA TRP A 113 -0.02 5.91 10.93
C TRP A 113 -1.08 6.24 11.97
N ARG A 114 -2.32 6.48 11.53
CA ARG A 114 -3.41 6.87 12.45
C ARG A 114 -3.89 5.75 13.37
N TYR A 115 -3.68 4.49 13.01
CA TYR A 115 -4.11 3.33 13.79
C TYR A 115 -2.93 2.75 14.56
N LEU A 116 -3.08 2.67 15.88
CA LEU A 116 -2.08 2.15 16.80
C LEU A 116 -2.37 0.68 17.10
N PRO A 117 -1.42 -0.25 16.89
CA PRO A 117 -1.52 -1.63 17.38
C PRO A 117 -1.60 -1.67 18.92
N ALA A 118 -2.20 -2.71 19.49
CA ALA A 118 -2.30 -2.84 20.95
C ALA A 118 -0.92 -2.89 21.65
N ASN A 119 0.03 -3.60 21.03
CA ASN A 119 1.40 -3.79 21.54
C ASN A 119 2.41 -3.38 20.45
N PRO A 120 2.67 -2.08 20.25
CA PRO A 120 3.57 -1.63 19.20
C PRO A 120 5.03 -1.84 19.61
N GLU A 121 5.82 -2.53 18.76
CA GLU A 121 7.27 -2.71 18.99
C GLU A 121 8.07 -1.41 18.87
N ARG A 122 7.55 -0.45 18.10
CA ARG A 122 8.16 0.86 17.86
C ARG A 122 7.21 1.97 18.24
N ARG A 123 7.76 3.14 18.56
CA ARG A 123 6.97 4.34 18.86
C ARG A 123 6.24 4.83 17.61
N TYR A 124 4.91 4.98 17.73
CA TYR A 124 4.06 5.59 16.71
C TYR A 124 4.01 7.12 16.88
N PRO A 125 3.61 7.87 15.84
CA PRO A 125 3.37 9.31 15.96
C PRO A 125 2.30 9.64 17.01
N PHE A 126 2.37 10.84 17.59
CA PHE A 126 1.47 11.31 18.65
C PHE A 126 -0.02 11.28 18.29
N TYR A 127 -0.35 11.27 16.99
CA TYR A 127 -1.72 11.25 16.50
C TYR A 127 -2.30 9.84 16.33
N ALA A 128 -1.50 8.79 16.54
CA ALA A 128 -1.95 7.41 16.40
C ALA A 128 -2.90 7.05 17.55
N ASN A 129 -4.02 6.41 17.23
CA ASN A 129 -5.03 5.99 18.21
C ASN A 129 -5.33 4.51 18.08
N PHE A 130 -5.56 3.83 19.21
CA PHE A 130 -5.95 2.43 19.18
C PHE A 130 -7.26 2.27 18.41
N TYR A 131 -7.30 1.29 17.52
CA TYR A 131 -8.48 0.97 16.74
C TYR A 131 -8.64 -0.53 16.63
N ARG A 132 -9.66 -1.07 17.30
CA ARG A 132 -9.92 -2.52 17.38
C ARG A 132 -9.94 -3.22 16.01
N PRO A 133 -10.60 -2.68 14.96
CA PRO A 133 -10.59 -3.29 13.63
C PRO A 133 -9.21 -3.37 12.99
N PHE A 134 -8.30 -2.43 13.31
CA PHE A 134 -6.91 -2.51 12.85
C PHE A 134 -6.18 -3.65 13.56
N GLN A 135 -6.41 -3.83 14.87
CA GLN A 135 -5.85 -4.95 15.62
C GLN A 135 -6.34 -6.31 15.10
N GLU A 136 -7.63 -6.43 14.77
CA GLU A 136 -8.20 -7.63 14.19
C GLU A 136 -7.62 -7.94 12.81
N MET A 137 -7.39 -6.90 11.98
CA MET A 137 -6.71 -7.05 10.69
C MET A 137 -5.27 -7.56 10.87
N LEU A 138 -4.50 -7.01 11.81
CA LEU A 138 -3.14 -7.49 12.10
C LEU A 138 -3.12 -8.96 12.54
N ALA A 139 -4.08 -9.38 13.37
CA ALA A 139 -4.18 -10.77 13.82
C ALA A 139 -4.49 -11.73 12.65
N ARG A 140 -5.41 -11.34 11.76
CA ARG A 140 -5.75 -12.12 10.55
C ARG A 140 -4.54 -12.26 9.63
N ASP A 141 -3.90 -11.14 9.34
CA ASP A 141 -2.78 -11.06 8.40
C ASP A 141 -1.57 -11.89 8.91
N ASN A 142 -1.29 -11.88 10.22
CA ASN A 142 -0.27 -12.75 10.84
C ASN A 142 -0.63 -14.24 10.79
N ALA A 143 -1.91 -14.59 10.98
CA ALA A 143 -2.37 -15.98 10.89
C ALA A 143 -2.19 -16.54 9.48
N THR A 144 -2.45 -15.74 8.44
CA THR A 144 -2.21 -16.13 7.04
C THR A 144 -0.73 -16.42 6.77
N SER A 145 0.18 -15.57 7.26
CA SER A 145 1.63 -15.82 7.11
C SER A 145 2.12 -17.06 7.86
N SER A 146 1.41 -17.53 8.90
CA SER A 146 1.82 -18.69 9.71
C SER A 146 1.34 -20.03 9.15
N VAL A 147 0.32 -20.03 8.28
CA VAL A 147 -0.27 -21.25 7.71
C VAL A 147 0.42 -21.67 6.41
N GLU A 148 1.13 -20.75 5.75
CA GLU A 148 1.77 -20.95 4.45
C GLU A 148 3.31 -21.09 4.53
N GLY A 149 3.87 -21.13 5.74
CA GLY A 149 5.31 -21.26 6.03
C GLY A 149 5.77 -22.68 6.31
#